data_AF-A0A8S3RRU9-F1
#
_entry.id   AF-A0A8S3RRU9-F1
#
_cell.length_a   1.000
_cell.length_b   1.000
_cell.length_c   1.000
_cell.angle_alpha   90.00
_cell.angle_beta   90.00
_cell.angle_gamma   90.00
#
_symmetry.space_group_name_H-M   'P 1'
#
loop_
_entity.id
_entity.type
_entity.pdbx_description
1 polymer ?
#
loop_
_entity_poly.entity_id
_entity_poly.type
_entity_poly.pdbx_seq_one_letter_code
_entity_poly.pdbx_strand_id
1 'polypeptide(L)'
;MTENEKEVLSFELREEDGTNQRCNGDERSSRLEHGNKNVDSGWAWVVLAALPFLTIGLRFYSTRQLVITAGLLSGTSFIIASLANSVKVLIFTYGVMLGISFALLHGPVSYLIGVYFVKRRNLAQAICGSGFGLGGLIFPPIYTYFIEKYGLRAPFAKDYNISVNDVAILVSIVNTCDFIGRIMNGVITDRQILKNYQSVILTSSITAISMALAPLYTKYWHFVVYGVISGLNAGCLLALTPAIIGDFLGMENFRSAMGILMFGEGITTGLAAPFIGYLRDITGSYVASLYFMSACSLISAIVFIGGILGKRLCTLRNKQSNDLGKRTSL
;
A
#
# COMPACT_ATOMS: atom_id res chain seq x y z
N MET A 1 -6.90 -38.31 58.85
CA MET A 1 -6.84 -38.26 57.39
C MET A 1 -6.61 -39.69 56.92
N THR A 2 -7.67 -40.35 56.47
CA THR A 2 -7.63 -41.75 56.01
C THR A 2 -6.86 -41.85 54.68
N GLU A 3 -6.31 -43.01 54.37
CA GLU A 3 -5.46 -43.23 53.18
C GLU A 3 -6.16 -42.82 51.87
N ASN A 4 -7.48 -43.00 51.79
CA ASN A 4 -8.33 -42.55 50.69
C ASN A 4 -8.39 -41.01 50.53
N GLU A 5 -8.34 -40.22 51.61
CA GLU A 5 -8.39 -38.75 51.52
C GLU A 5 -7.09 -38.18 50.95
N LYS A 6 -5.96 -38.87 51.16
CA LYS A 6 -4.66 -38.46 50.59
C LYS A 6 -4.57 -38.76 49.09
N GLU A 7 -5.15 -39.86 48.64
CA GLU A 7 -5.21 -40.18 47.20
C GLU A 7 -6.10 -39.18 46.44
N VAL A 8 -7.26 -38.83 46.98
CA VAL A 8 -8.17 -37.84 46.36
C VAL A 8 -7.52 -36.46 46.27
N LEU A 9 -6.89 -35.98 47.36
CA LEU A 9 -6.18 -34.69 47.32
C LEU A 9 -4.99 -34.69 46.34
N SER A 10 -4.26 -35.82 46.23
CA SER A 10 -3.15 -35.93 45.28
C SER A 10 -3.61 -35.99 43.81
N PHE A 11 -4.86 -36.45 43.58
CA PHE A 11 -5.48 -36.50 42.27
C PHE A 11 -5.99 -35.11 41.84
N GLU A 12 -6.64 -34.37 42.74
CA GLU A 12 -7.12 -32.99 42.49
C GLU A 12 -5.95 -32.02 42.27
N LEU A 13 -4.86 -32.13 43.03
CA LEU A 13 -3.65 -31.34 42.80
C LEU A 13 -2.99 -31.65 41.43
N ARG A 14 -3.10 -32.90 40.95
CA ARG A 14 -2.59 -33.30 39.63
C ARG A 14 -3.46 -32.79 38.49
N GLU A 15 -4.78 -32.72 38.68
CA GLU A 15 -5.67 -32.10 37.70
C GLU A 15 -5.47 -30.59 37.63
N GLU A 16 -5.36 -29.88 38.77
CA GLU A 16 -5.09 -28.44 38.81
C GLU A 16 -3.74 -28.08 38.15
N ASP A 17 -2.67 -28.83 38.42
CA ASP A 17 -1.38 -28.61 37.74
C ASP A 17 -1.48 -28.88 36.22
N GLY A 18 -2.27 -29.88 35.83
CA GLY A 18 -2.54 -30.21 34.43
C GLY A 18 -3.30 -29.11 33.68
N THR A 19 -4.35 -28.53 34.29
CA THR A 19 -5.10 -27.39 33.73
C THR A 19 -4.27 -26.11 33.73
N ASN A 20 -3.50 -25.82 34.79
CA ASN A 20 -2.62 -24.65 34.83
C ASN A 20 -1.49 -24.72 33.79
N GLN A 21 -0.92 -25.90 33.54
CA GLN A 21 0.07 -26.08 32.48
C GLN A 21 -0.55 -25.94 31.09
N ARG A 22 -1.79 -26.39 30.88
CA ARG A 22 -2.51 -26.24 29.61
C ARG A 22 -2.88 -24.79 29.32
N CYS A 23 -3.44 -24.08 30.30
CA CYS A 23 -3.74 -22.64 30.20
C CYS A 23 -2.48 -21.79 29.99
N ASN A 24 -1.38 -22.07 30.71
CA ASN A 24 -0.10 -21.38 30.49
C ASN A 24 0.52 -21.72 29.13
N GLY A 25 0.34 -22.94 28.62
CA GLY A 25 0.78 -23.36 27.28
C GLY A 25 0.03 -22.63 26.16
N ASP A 26 -1.29 -22.49 26.31
CA ASP A 26 -2.14 -21.75 25.37
C ASP A 26 -1.91 -20.23 25.45
N GLU A 27 -1.69 -19.66 26.64
CA GLU A 27 -1.28 -18.26 26.80
C GLU A 27 0.12 -17.98 26.22
N ARG A 28 1.06 -18.91 26.36
CA ARG A 28 2.41 -18.77 25.83
C ARG A 28 2.43 -18.94 24.30
N SER A 29 1.67 -19.88 23.75
CA SER A 29 1.48 -20.03 22.30
C SER A 29 0.76 -18.83 21.69
N SER A 30 -0.28 -18.30 22.34
CA SER A 30 -1.00 -17.11 21.87
C SER A 30 -0.19 -15.82 22.00
N ARG A 31 0.69 -15.67 23.02
CA ARG A 31 1.68 -14.59 23.11
C ARG A 31 2.79 -14.72 22.06
N LEU A 32 3.26 -15.93 21.78
CA LEU A 32 4.25 -16.18 20.72
C LEU A 32 3.65 -15.94 19.33
N GLU A 33 2.40 -16.33 19.08
CA GLU A 33 1.67 -16.02 17.85
C GLU A 33 1.38 -14.52 17.71
N HIS A 34 1.00 -13.81 18.78
CA HIS A 34 0.83 -12.35 18.76
C HIS A 34 2.16 -11.63 18.53
N GLY A 35 3.25 -12.10 19.14
CA GLY A 35 4.59 -11.60 18.91
C GLY A 35 5.05 -11.79 17.46
N ASN A 36 4.70 -12.92 16.83
CA ASN A 36 5.06 -13.20 15.44
C ASN A 36 4.18 -12.42 14.44
N LYS A 37 2.88 -12.22 14.72
CA LYS A 37 1.96 -11.45 13.85
C LYS A 37 2.36 -9.98 13.68
N ASN A 38 2.93 -9.37 14.72
CA ASN A 38 3.43 -7.98 14.71
C ASN A 38 4.76 -7.83 13.96
N VAL A 39 5.46 -8.95 13.82
CA VAL A 39 6.79 -9.09 13.23
C VAL A 39 6.56 -9.35 11.72
N ASP A 40 5.66 -10.26 11.34
CA ASP A 40 5.29 -10.60 9.95
C ASP A 40 4.77 -9.46 9.07
N SER A 41 4.25 -8.39 9.68
CA SER A 41 3.73 -7.22 8.98
C SER A 41 4.79 -6.13 8.73
N GLY A 42 6.05 -6.30 9.18
CA GLY A 42 7.10 -5.26 9.18
C GLY A 42 8.11 -5.25 8.02
N TRP A 43 8.20 -6.33 7.22
CA TRP A 43 9.40 -6.58 6.39
C TRP A 43 9.32 -6.12 4.95
N ALA A 44 8.12 -6.09 4.37
CA ALA A 44 7.88 -5.53 3.04
C ALA A 44 8.39 -4.07 2.95
N TRP A 45 8.54 -3.42 4.10
CA TRP A 45 8.85 -2.01 4.29
C TRP A 45 10.34 -1.69 4.34
N VAL A 46 11.16 -2.62 4.86
CA VAL A 46 12.63 -2.48 4.90
C VAL A 46 13.21 -2.44 3.48
N VAL A 47 12.44 -2.88 2.49
CA VAL A 47 12.91 -3.14 1.13
C VAL A 47 12.45 -2.06 0.17
N LEU A 48 11.28 -1.49 0.41
CA LEU A 48 10.92 -0.18 -0.14
C LEU A 48 11.77 0.96 0.47
N ALA A 49 12.41 0.74 1.62
CA ALA A 49 13.41 1.67 2.16
C ALA A 49 14.80 1.54 1.50
N ALA A 50 15.14 0.43 0.83
CA ALA A 50 16.45 0.22 0.18
C ALA A 50 16.58 0.88 -1.22
N LEU A 51 15.49 1.46 -1.72
CA LEU A 51 15.32 2.04 -3.07
C LEU A 51 16.27 3.19 -3.47
N PRO A 52 16.67 4.14 -2.60
CA PRO A 52 17.50 5.27 -3.01
C PRO A 52 18.96 4.86 -3.29
N PHE A 53 19.48 3.85 -2.60
CA PHE A 53 20.87 3.42 -2.76
C PHE A 53 21.12 2.69 -4.08
N LEU A 54 20.13 1.98 -4.61
CA LEU A 54 20.23 1.39 -5.95
C LEU A 54 20.01 2.44 -7.04
N THR A 55 19.00 3.31 -6.92
CA THR A 55 18.69 4.30 -7.97
C THR A 55 19.79 5.35 -8.20
N ILE A 56 20.60 5.67 -7.17
CA ILE A 56 21.80 6.51 -7.30
C ILE A 56 22.94 5.74 -8.01
N GLY A 57 23.14 4.46 -7.70
CA GLY A 57 24.14 3.59 -8.35
C GLY A 57 23.81 3.22 -9.81
N LEU A 58 22.54 3.33 -10.21
CA LEU A 58 22.07 2.92 -11.55
C LEU A 58 22.11 4.04 -12.59
N ARG A 59 22.72 5.21 -12.27
CA ARG A 59 23.03 6.24 -13.26
C ARG A 59 23.91 5.72 -14.41
N PHE A 60 24.60 4.60 -14.19
CA PHE A 60 25.49 3.96 -15.15
C PHE A 60 24.86 2.83 -15.98
N TYR A 61 23.62 2.45 -15.69
CA TYR A 61 22.95 1.31 -16.36
C TYR A 61 21.80 1.75 -17.25
N SER A 62 21.66 1.06 -18.39
CA SER A 62 20.54 1.29 -19.32
C SER A 62 19.22 0.81 -18.73
N THR A 63 18.12 1.53 -19.00
CA THR A 63 16.75 1.16 -18.59
C THR A 63 16.42 -0.30 -18.92
N ARG A 64 16.88 -0.82 -20.06
CA ARG A 64 16.65 -2.21 -20.49
C ARG A 64 17.32 -3.22 -19.56
N GLN A 65 18.55 -2.95 -19.12
CA GLN A 65 19.28 -3.84 -18.22
C GLN A 65 18.62 -3.91 -16.84
N LEU A 66 18.09 -2.79 -16.36
CA LEU A 66 17.34 -2.72 -15.09
C LEU A 66 16.09 -3.59 -15.11
N VAL A 67 15.30 -3.51 -16.19
CA VAL A 67 14.07 -4.29 -16.32
C VAL A 67 14.35 -5.79 -16.43
N ILE A 68 15.39 -6.19 -17.18
CA ILE A 68 15.76 -7.61 -17.32
C ILE A 68 16.25 -8.18 -15.98
N THR A 69 17.11 -7.45 -15.27
CA THR A 69 17.62 -7.88 -13.96
C THR A 69 16.51 -7.97 -12.92
N ALA A 70 15.54 -7.06 -12.93
CA ALA A 70 14.33 -7.15 -12.11
C ALA A 70 13.51 -8.41 -12.43
N GLY A 71 13.27 -8.71 -13.70
CA GLY A 71 12.52 -9.92 -14.11
C GLY A 71 13.18 -11.22 -13.65
N LEU A 72 14.51 -11.33 -13.78
CA LEU A 72 15.26 -12.50 -13.30
C LEU A 72 15.25 -12.59 -11.77
N LEU A 73 15.37 -11.45 -11.07
CA LEU A 73 15.36 -11.41 -9.62
C LEU A 73 13.99 -11.77 -9.03
N SER A 74 12.89 -11.29 -9.62
CA SER A 74 11.53 -11.69 -9.22
C SER A 74 11.27 -13.16 -9.48
N GLY A 75 11.66 -13.69 -10.65
CA GLY A 75 11.52 -15.11 -10.97
C GLY A 75 12.26 -16.02 -9.99
N THR A 76 13.52 -15.69 -9.69
CA THR A 76 14.32 -16.43 -8.69
C THR A 76 13.73 -16.32 -7.29
N SER A 77 13.20 -15.14 -6.90
CA SER A 77 12.52 -14.97 -5.62
C SER A 77 11.32 -15.92 -5.46
N PHE A 78 10.45 -16.03 -6.46
CA PHE A 78 9.30 -16.95 -6.40
C PHE A 78 9.72 -18.42 -6.35
N ILE A 79 10.76 -18.80 -7.08
CA ILE A 79 11.29 -20.19 -7.05
C ILE A 79 11.84 -20.51 -5.66
N ILE A 80 12.67 -19.64 -5.08
CA ILE A 80 13.23 -19.86 -3.73
C ILE A 80 12.10 -19.86 -2.69
N ALA A 81 11.12 -18.96 -2.82
CA ALA A 81 9.95 -18.92 -1.93
C ALA A 81 9.14 -20.22 -1.99
N SER A 82 9.00 -20.84 -3.17
CA SER A 82 8.28 -22.11 -3.33
C SER A 82 8.96 -23.29 -2.63
N LEU A 83 10.28 -23.22 -2.43
CA LEU A 83 11.09 -24.24 -1.77
C LEU A 83 11.34 -23.92 -0.28
N ALA A 84 10.78 -22.81 0.22
CA ALA A 84 11.10 -22.29 1.54
C ALA A 84 10.37 -23.08 2.65
N ASN A 85 11.14 -23.77 3.49
CA ASN A 85 10.65 -24.46 4.69
C ASN A 85 10.78 -23.62 5.98
N SER A 86 11.11 -22.33 5.85
CA SER A 86 11.33 -21.44 6.99
C SER A 86 10.75 -20.05 6.73
N VAL A 87 10.08 -19.50 7.75
CA VAL A 87 9.54 -18.13 7.73
C VAL A 87 10.64 -17.11 7.44
N LYS A 88 11.86 -17.32 7.93
CA LYS A 88 13.00 -16.41 7.65
C LYS A 88 13.34 -16.34 6.16
N VAL A 89 13.26 -17.48 5.46
CA VAL A 89 13.52 -17.55 4.01
C VAL A 89 12.40 -16.85 3.25
N LEU A 90 11.14 -17.06 3.65
CA LEU A 90 9.99 -16.36 3.07
C LEU A 90 10.08 -14.84 3.26
N ILE A 91 10.47 -14.39 4.45
CA ILE A 91 10.69 -12.97 4.75
C ILE A 91 11.77 -12.40 3.83
N PHE A 92 12.87 -13.13 3.65
CA PHE A 92 13.95 -12.69 2.77
C PHE A 92 13.53 -12.62 1.30
N THR A 93 12.80 -13.62 0.78
CA THR A 93 12.40 -13.67 -0.63
C THR A 93 11.30 -12.65 -0.95
N TYR A 94 10.19 -12.65 -0.20
CA TYR A 94 9.05 -11.76 -0.44
C TYR A 94 9.31 -10.34 0.04
N GLY A 95 10.08 -10.18 1.11
CA GLY A 95 10.56 -8.88 1.54
C GLY A 95 11.63 -8.41 0.57
N VAL A 96 12.87 -8.87 0.77
CA VAL A 96 14.08 -8.23 0.24
C VAL A 96 14.22 -8.41 -1.27
N MET A 97 14.14 -9.64 -1.76
CA MET A 97 14.36 -9.88 -3.19
C MET A 97 13.26 -9.29 -4.05
N LEU A 98 11.99 -9.50 -3.66
CA LEU A 98 10.85 -9.02 -4.45
C LEU A 98 10.72 -7.49 -4.40
N GLY A 99 11.00 -6.84 -3.26
CA GLY A 99 10.99 -5.38 -3.17
C GLY A 99 12.12 -4.72 -3.98
N ILE A 100 13.33 -5.30 -4.01
CA ILE A 100 14.41 -4.83 -4.91
C ILE A 100 14.00 -5.00 -6.38
N SER A 101 13.36 -6.11 -6.73
CA SER A 101 12.82 -6.29 -8.08
C SER A 101 11.79 -5.20 -8.44
N PHE A 102 10.88 -4.89 -7.51
CA PHE A 102 9.85 -3.86 -7.71
C PHE A 102 10.48 -2.47 -7.93
N ALA A 103 11.51 -2.14 -7.16
CA ALA A 103 12.34 -0.94 -7.30
C ALA A 103 12.85 -0.72 -8.72
N LEU A 104 13.51 -1.76 -9.22
CA LEU A 104 14.25 -1.80 -10.47
C LEU A 104 13.31 -1.74 -11.67
N LEU A 105 12.08 -2.20 -11.48
CA LEU A 105 11.05 -2.21 -12.50
C LEU A 105 10.29 -0.87 -12.55
N HIS A 106 9.73 -0.43 -11.43
CA HIS A 106 8.70 0.61 -11.42
C HIS A 106 9.23 1.98 -11.91
N GLY A 107 10.30 2.49 -11.32
CA GLY A 107 10.86 3.80 -11.67
C GLY A 107 11.28 3.93 -13.15
N PRO A 108 12.14 3.01 -13.67
CA PRO A 108 12.59 3.06 -15.06
C PRO A 108 11.47 2.85 -16.10
N VAL A 109 10.47 2.00 -15.81
CA VAL A 109 9.30 1.81 -16.70
C VAL A 109 8.46 3.08 -16.75
N SER A 110 8.16 3.70 -15.60
CA SER A 110 7.42 4.97 -15.56
C SER A 110 8.17 6.10 -16.28
N TYR A 111 9.50 6.15 -16.16
CA TYR A 111 10.33 7.09 -16.92
C TYR A 111 10.21 6.86 -18.44
N LEU A 112 10.34 5.60 -18.88
CA LEU A 112 10.28 5.23 -20.30
C LEU A 112 8.95 5.64 -20.94
N ILE A 113 7.84 5.36 -20.25
CA ILE A 113 6.50 5.77 -20.70
C ILE A 113 6.42 7.30 -20.84
N GLY A 114 6.99 8.03 -19.89
CA GLY A 114 7.00 9.49 -19.91
C GLY A 114 7.80 10.11 -21.06
N VAL A 115 8.82 9.39 -21.57
CA VAL A 115 9.62 9.83 -22.73
C VAL A 115 8.92 9.47 -24.05
N TYR A 116 8.34 8.27 -24.16
CA TYR A 116 7.73 7.79 -25.42
C TYR A 116 6.35 8.40 -25.68
N PHE A 117 5.52 8.55 -24.65
CA PHE A 117 4.16 9.06 -24.79
C PHE A 117 4.08 10.49 -24.31
N VAL A 118 4.16 11.45 -25.24
CA VAL A 118 4.05 12.88 -24.92
C VAL A 118 2.59 13.34 -24.91
N LYS A 119 1.80 12.95 -25.92
CA LYS A 119 0.41 13.45 -26.10
C LYS A 119 -0.61 12.79 -25.18
N ARG A 120 -0.43 11.51 -24.86
CA ARG A 120 -1.35 10.69 -24.04
C ARG A 120 -0.60 10.01 -22.88
N ARG A 121 0.23 10.81 -22.20
CA ARG A 121 1.13 10.30 -21.17
C ARG A 121 0.37 9.72 -19.99
N ASN A 122 -0.71 10.37 -19.55
CA ASN A 122 -1.42 9.94 -18.35
C ASN A 122 -2.19 8.65 -18.60
N LEU A 123 -2.81 8.49 -19.78
CA LEU A 123 -3.46 7.25 -20.15
C LEU A 123 -2.45 6.10 -20.31
N ALA A 124 -1.26 6.37 -20.86
CA ALA A 124 -0.22 5.35 -20.97
C ALA A 124 0.27 4.88 -19.59
N GLN A 125 0.48 5.80 -18.64
CA GLN A 125 0.81 5.45 -17.25
C GLN A 125 -0.33 4.68 -16.58
N ALA A 126 -1.58 5.09 -16.81
CA ALA A 126 -2.76 4.40 -16.28
C ALA A 126 -2.84 2.95 -16.78
N ILE A 127 -2.73 2.72 -18.09
CA ILE A 127 -2.75 1.38 -18.70
C ILE A 127 -1.61 0.51 -18.17
N CYS A 128 -0.40 1.05 -18.06
CA CYS A 128 0.72 0.29 -17.51
C CYS A 128 0.50 -0.07 -16.04
N GLY A 129 -0.04 0.86 -15.25
CA GLY A 129 -0.35 0.64 -13.84
C GLY A 129 -1.58 -0.23 -13.60
N SER A 130 -2.46 -0.41 -14.58
CA SER A 130 -3.67 -1.24 -14.45
C SER A 130 -3.38 -2.71 -14.11
N GLY A 131 -2.14 -3.19 -14.34
CA GLY A 131 -1.70 -4.52 -13.91
C GLY A 131 -1.86 -4.76 -12.40
N PHE A 132 -1.72 -3.72 -11.55
CA PHE A 132 -1.94 -3.84 -10.11
C PHE A 132 -3.40 -4.19 -9.78
N GLY A 133 -4.35 -3.49 -10.38
CA GLY A 133 -5.78 -3.74 -10.20
C GLY A 133 -6.20 -5.12 -10.74
N LEU A 134 -5.68 -5.52 -11.91
CA LEU A 134 -5.96 -6.86 -12.47
C LEU A 134 -5.38 -7.98 -11.60
N GLY A 135 -4.15 -7.83 -11.09
CA GLY A 135 -3.56 -8.79 -10.17
C GLY A 135 -4.40 -8.93 -8.90
N GLY A 136 -4.77 -7.81 -8.28
CA GLY A 136 -5.62 -7.80 -7.08
C GLY A 136 -7.04 -8.33 -7.32
N LEU A 137 -7.54 -8.34 -8.56
CA LEU A 137 -8.81 -8.94 -8.93
C LEU A 137 -8.71 -10.46 -9.10
N ILE A 138 -7.65 -10.94 -9.77
CA ILE A 138 -7.51 -12.34 -10.17
C ILE A 138 -7.00 -13.22 -9.02
N PHE A 139 -5.99 -12.73 -8.28
CA PHE A 139 -5.29 -13.56 -7.30
C PHE A 139 -6.11 -13.92 -6.05
N PRO A 140 -6.88 -13.03 -5.41
CA PRO A 140 -7.62 -13.37 -4.19
C PRO A 140 -8.62 -14.52 -4.33
N PRO A 141 -9.55 -14.55 -5.32
CA PRO A 141 -10.50 -15.66 -5.43
C PRO A 141 -9.80 -16.98 -5.80
N ILE A 142 -8.76 -16.92 -6.62
CA ILE A 142 -7.92 -18.08 -6.94
C ILE A 142 -7.24 -18.61 -5.67
N TYR A 143 -6.67 -17.72 -4.87
CA TYR A 143 -5.99 -18.08 -3.61
C TYR A 143 -6.96 -18.70 -2.61
N THR A 144 -8.17 -18.14 -2.45
CA THR A 144 -9.21 -18.72 -1.59
C THR A 144 -9.64 -20.10 -2.08
N TYR A 145 -9.79 -20.30 -3.40
CA TYR A 145 -10.06 -21.62 -3.98
C TYR A 145 -8.96 -22.64 -3.66
N PHE A 146 -7.68 -22.25 -3.77
CA PHE A 146 -6.56 -23.11 -3.42
C PHE A 146 -6.55 -23.42 -1.91
N ILE A 147 -6.86 -22.46 -1.05
CA ILE A 147 -6.97 -22.66 0.39
C ILE A 147 -8.07 -23.67 0.73
N GLU A 148 -9.25 -23.52 0.14
CA GLU A 148 -10.39 -24.41 0.39
C GLU A 148 -10.12 -25.84 -0.12
N LYS A 149 -9.49 -25.97 -1.29
CA LYS A 149 -9.22 -27.27 -1.92
C LYS A 149 -8.02 -28.01 -1.35
N TYR A 150 -6.96 -27.30 -0.95
CA TYR A 150 -5.69 -27.89 -0.49
C TYR A 150 -5.45 -27.72 1.03
N GLY A 151 -6.42 -27.18 1.78
CA GLY A 151 -6.43 -27.21 3.25
C GLY A 151 -5.55 -26.18 3.96
N LEU A 152 -4.99 -25.19 3.25
CA LEU A 152 -4.18 -24.11 3.83
C LEU A 152 -5.05 -23.02 4.48
N ARG A 153 -5.81 -23.36 5.52
CA ARG A 153 -6.68 -22.39 6.20
C ARG A 153 -5.87 -21.31 6.90
N ALA A 154 -5.95 -20.07 6.42
CA ALA A 154 -5.34 -18.92 7.07
C ALA A 154 -6.06 -18.60 8.41
N PRO A 155 -5.34 -18.42 9.53
CA PRO A 155 -5.92 -18.15 10.85
C PRO A 155 -6.80 -16.88 10.93
N PHE A 156 -6.58 -15.92 10.03
CA PHE A 156 -7.21 -14.60 10.03
C PHE A 156 -8.75 -14.63 9.84
N ALA A 157 -9.27 -15.71 9.26
CA ALA A 157 -10.70 -15.92 9.01
C ALA A 157 -11.50 -16.31 10.26
N LYS A 158 -10.82 -16.78 11.31
CA LYS A 158 -11.47 -17.42 12.46
C LYS A 158 -12.02 -16.41 13.48
N ASP A 159 -11.48 -15.18 13.49
CA ASP A 159 -11.69 -14.24 14.60
C ASP A 159 -12.89 -13.30 14.42
N TYR A 160 -13.53 -13.26 13.24
CA TYR A 160 -14.54 -12.23 12.92
C TYR A 160 -15.91 -12.73 12.44
N ASN A 161 -16.14 -14.05 12.31
CA ASN A 161 -17.41 -14.58 11.76
C ASN A 161 -17.83 -13.95 10.41
N ILE A 162 -16.90 -13.35 9.67
CA ILE A 162 -17.09 -12.91 8.29
C ILE A 162 -16.63 -14.06 7.40
N SER A 163 -17.49 -14.50 6.50
CA SER A 163 -17.13 -15.54 5.53
C SER A 163 -15.90 -15.09 4.74
N VAL A 164 -14.87 -15.94 4.62
CA VAL A 164 -13.66 -15.65 3.83
C VAL A 164 -14.01 -15.21 2.41
N ASN A 165 -15.13 -15.71 1.90
CA ASN A 165 -15.68 -15.37 0.62
C ASN A 165 -16.16 -13.91 0.54
N ASP A 166 -16.76 -13.36 1.60
CA ASP A 166 -17.26 -11.97 1.61
C ASP A 166 -16.11 -10.95 1.56
N VAL A 167 -15.00 -11.24 2.26
CA VAL A 167 -13.77 -10.43 2.23
C VAL A 167 -13.10 -10.52 0.86
N ALA A 168 -13.01 -11.73 0.29
CA ALA A 168 -12.43 -11.93 -1.04
C ALA A 168 -13.25 -11.21 -2.13
N ILE A 169 -14.59 -11.25 -2.05
CA ILE A 169 -15.49 -10.50 -2.95
C ILE A 169 -15.26 -9.00 -2.79
N LEU A 170 -15.19 -8.49 -1.55
CA LEU A 170 -14.96 -7.07 -1.29
C LEU A 170 -13.62 -6.59 -1.89
N VAL A 171 -12.54 -7.34 -1.67
CA VAL A 171 -11.21 -7.04 -2.25
C VAL A 171 -11.27 -7.06 -3.78
N SER A 172 -11.99 -8.02 -4.37
CA SER A 172 -12.17 -8.10 -5.82
C SER A 172 -12.93 -6.89 -6.38
N ILE A 173 -13.96 -6.41 -5.67
CA ILE A 173 -14.70 -5.19 -6.03
C ILE A 173 -13.77 -3.98 -6.00
N VAL A 174 -13.00 -3.79 -4.92
CA VAL A 174 -12.04 -2.67 -4.79
C VAL A 174 -11.04 -2.66 -5.94
N ASN A 175 -10.46 -3.81 -6.26
CA ASN A 175 -9.44 -3.92 -7.31
C ASN A 175 -10.00 -3.77 -8.73
N THR A 176 -11.25 -4.20 -8.96
CA THR A 176 -11.97 -3.92 -10.21
C THR A 176 -12.22 -2.42 -10.36
N CYS A 177 -12.67 -1.78 -9.29
CA CYS A 177 -12.88 -0.34 -9.25
C CYS A 177 -11.56 0.43 -9.40
N ASP A 178 -10.44 -0.05 -8.84
CA ASP A 178 -9.09 0.52 -9.06
C ASP A 178 -8.69 0.46 -10.53
N PHE A 179 -8.86 -0.70 -11.17
CA PHE A 179 -8.59 -0.85 -12.60
C PHE A 179 -9.39 0.15 -13.43
N ILE A 180 -10.70 0.25 -13.20
CA ILE A 180 -11.59 1.19 -13.91
C ILE A 180 -11.18 2.64 -13.61
N GLY A 181 -10.94 2.95 -12.33
CA GLY A 181 -10.57 4.28 -11.84
C GLY A 181 -9.28 4.80 -12.45
N ARG A 182 -8.26 3.94 -12.64
CA ARG A 182 -7.02 4.28 -13.35
C ARG A 182 -7.29 4.74 -14.77
N ILE A 183 -8.03 3.93 -15.54
CA ILE A 183 -8.30 4.22 -16.95
C ILE A 183 -9.17 5.47 -17.07
N MET A 184 -10.22 5.61 -16.27
CA MET A 184 -11.08 6.80 -16.26
C MET A 184 -10.29 8.07 -15.96
N ASN A 185 -9.50 8.09 -14.88
CA ASN A 185 -8.69 9.27 -14.53
C ASN A 185 -7.61 9.57 -15.58
N GLY A 186 -6.99 8.54 -16.16
CA GLY A 186 -6.05 8.69 -17.27
C GLY A 186 -6.69 9.40 -18.47
N VAL A 187 -7.91 9.00 -18.88
CA VAL A 187 -8.65 9.65 -19.97
C VAL A 187 -9.09 11.08 -19.61
N ILE A 188 -9.61 11.29 -18.41
CA ILE A 188 -10.10 12.62 -17.95
C ILE A 188 -8.96 13.65 -17.99
N THR A 189 -7.78 13.26 -17.51
CA THR A 189 -6.63 14.15 -17.44
C THR A 189 -5.95 14.36 -18.79
N ASP A 190 -5.87 13.33 -19.65
CA ASP A 190 -5.36 13.49 -21.02
C ASP A 190 -6.27 14.37 -21.89
N ARG A 191 -7.60 14.34 -21.67
CA ARG A 191 -8.56 15.25 -22.33
C ARG A 191 -8.54 16.66 -21.76
N GLN A 192 -7.71 16.92 -20.76
CA GLN A 192 -7.62 18.21 -20.05
C GLN A 192 -8.94 18.67 -19.41
N ILE A 193 -9.89 17.75 -19.14
CA ILE A 193 -11.11 18.06 -18.40
C ILE A 193 -10.74 18.48 -16.98
N LEU A 194 -9.82 17.74 -16.36
CA LEU A 194 -9.16 18.10 -15.11
C LEU A 194 -7.65 18.08 -15.33
N LYS A 195 -6.93 19.04 -14.74
CA LYS A 195 -5.46 18.97 -14.70
C LYS A 195 -5.02 17.86 -13.74
N ASN A 196 -3.84 17.29 -13.97
CA ASN A 196 -3.27 16.18 -13.17
C ASN A 196 -3.40 16.43 -11.66
N TYR A 197 -2.98 17.60 -11.20
CA TYR A 197 -3.06 17.98 -9.78
C TYR A 197 -4.51 18.12 -9.25
N GLN A 198 -5.46 18.59 -10.08
CA GLN A 198 -6.86 18.76 -9.67
C GLN A 198 -7.52 17.40 -9.46
N SER A 199 -7.20 16.45 -10.33
CA SER A 199 -7.66 15.06 -10.21
C SER A 199 -7.12 14.41 -8.93
N VAL A 200 -5.85 14.61 -8.57
CA VAL A 200 -5.29 14.14 -7.29
C VAL A 200 -5.99 14.77 -6.10
N ILE A 201 -6.15 16.10 -6.05
CA ILE A 201 -6.83 16.78 -4.93
C ILE A 201 -8.26 16.27 -4.76
N LEU A 202 -9.02 16.14 -5.85
CA LEU A 202 -10.40 15.67 -5.83
C LEU A 202 -10.48 14.24 -5.28
N THR A 203 -9.68 13.32 -5.83
CA THR A 203 -9.70 11.90 -5.45
C THR A 203 -9.22 11.66 -4.02
N SER A 204 -8.17 12.38 -3.56
CA SER A 204 -7.72 12.34 -2.17
C SER A 204 -8.77 12.91 -1.21
N SER A 205 -9.48 13.99 -1.58
CA SER A 205 -10.52 14.58 -0.76
C SER A 205 -11.74 13.67 -0.63
N ILE A 206 -12.20 13.07 -1.75
CA ILE A 206 -13.31 12.10 -1.74
C ILE A 206 -12.97 10.89 -0.88
N THR A 207 -11.74 10.37 -1.00
CA THR A 207 -11.28 9.23 -0.19
C THR A 207 -11.29 9.60 1.30
N ALA A 208 -10.78 10.79 1.65
CA ALA A 208 -10.74 11.23 3.03
C ALA A 208 -12.14 11.40 3.65
N ILE A 209 -13.08 11.98 2.91
CA ILE A 209 -14.48 12.13 3.35
C ILE A 209 -15.11 10.75 3.54
N SER A 210 -14.90 9.82 2.59
CA SER A 210 -15.43 8.46 2.71
C SER A 210 -14.89 7.76 3.96
N MET A 211 -13.60 7.90 4.26
CA MET A 211 -13.00 7.33 5.47
C MET A 211 -13.47 8.01 6.76
N ALA A 212 -13.76 9.32 6.74
CA ALA A 212 -14.31 10.03 7.89
C ALA A 212 -15.74 9.56 8.24
N LEU A 213 -16.50 9.09 7.24
CA LEU A 213 -17.84 8.52 7.44
C LEU A 213 -17.82 7.06 7.94
N ALA A 214 -16.64 6.51 8.25
CA ALA A 214 -16.48 5.14 8.75
C ALA A 214 -17.38 4.72 9.92
N PRO A 215 -17.73 5.58 10.92
CA PRO A 215 -18.62 5.17 12.01
C PRO A 215 -20.03 4.78 11.55
N LEU A 216 -20.45 5.21 10.35
CA LEU A 216 -21.75 4.87 9.79
C LEU A 216 -21.76 3.46 9.16
N TYR A 217 -20.60 2.83 9.01
CA TYR A 217 -20.45 1.55 8.31
C TYR A 217 -20.77 0.36 9.21
N THR A 218 -22.07 0.13 9.45
CA THR A 218 -22.56 -0.97 10.29
C THR A 218 -22.99 -2.23 9.53
N LYS A 219 -23.25 -2.11 8.22
CA LYS A 219 -23.75 -3.20 7.35
C LYS A 219 -22.73 -3.50 6.26
N TYR A 220 -22.72 -4.74 5.75
CA TYR A 220 -21.85 -5.16 4.65
C TYR A 220 -21.92 -4.21 3.44
N TRP A 221 -23.12 -3.77 3.06
CA TRP A 221 -23.32 -2.82 1.95
C TRP A 221 -22.59 -1.50 2.11
N HIS A 222 -22.37 -1.02 3.34
CA HIS A 222 -21.60 0.20 3.56
C HIS A 222 -20.12 0.00 3.21
N PHE A 223 -19.56 -1.17 3.51
CA PHE A 223 -18.20 -1.54 3.11
C PHE A 223 -18.08 -1.72 1.60
N VAL A 224 -19.11 -2.26 0.94
CA VAL A 224 -19.15 -2.34 -0.53
C VAL A 224 -19.12 -0.96 -1.17
N VAL A 225 -19.96 -0.03 -0.70
CA VAL A 225 -19.97 1.36 -1.19
C VAL A 225 -18.62 2.04 -0.96
N TYR A 226 -18.06 1.89 0.24
CA TYR A 226 -16.71 2.36 0.55
C TYR A 226 -15.67 1.75 -0.40
N GLY A 227 -15.74 0.44 -0.66
CA GLY A 227 -14.82 -0.27 -1.52
C GLY A 227 -14.85 0.22 -2.98
N VAL A 228 -16.05 0.52 -3.49
CA VAL A 228 -16.21 1.10 -4.83
C VAL A 228 -15.61 2.51 -4.90
N ILE A 229 -15.91 3.37 -3.93
CA ILE A 229 -15.41 4.75 -3.89
C ILE A 229 -13.89 4.75 -3.72
N SER A 230 -13.36 4.02 -2.75
CA SER A 230 -11.92 3.94 -2.49
C SER A 230 -11.16 3.31 -3.65
N GLY A 231 -11.69 2.25 -4.26
CA GLY A 231 -11.10 1.62 -5.45
C GLY A 231 -10.99 2.60 -6.62
N LEU A 232 -12.08 3.27 -7.00
CA LEU A 232 -12.07 4.25 -8.10
C LEU A 232 -11.07 5.39 -7.89
N ASN A 233 -10.84 5.78 -6.64
CA ASN A 233 -9.95 6.89 -6.28
C ASN A 233 -8.48 6.47 -6.09
N ALA A 234 -8.21 5.27 -5.55
CA ALA A 234 -6.87 4.79 -5.24
C ALA A 234 -5.96 4.79 -6.49
N GLY A 235 -6.50 4.36 -7.62
CA GLY A 235 -5.79 4.27 -8.89
C GLY A 235 -5.32 5.61 -9.45
N CYS A 236 -5.96 6.71 -9.07
CA CYS A 236 -5.66 8.04 -9.57
C CYS A 236 -4.27 8.53 -9.12
N LEU A 237 -3.96 8.40 -7.82
CA LEU A 237 -2.71 8.89 -7.26
C LEU A 237 -1.51 8.17 -7.89
N LEU A 238 -1.58 6.83 -7.98
CA LEU A 238 -0.50 6.01 -8.54
C LEU A 238 -0.30 6.25 -10.05
N ALA A 239 -1.39 6.39 -10.82
CA ALA A 239 -1.31 6.61 -12.26
C ALA A 239 -0.79 8.02 -12.63
N LEU A 240 -1.13 9.04 -11.84
CA LEU A 240 -0.79 10.44 -12.15
C LEU A 240 0.54 10.90 -11.53
N THR A 241 1.03 10.25 -10.48
CA THR A 241 2.28 10.64 -9.79
C THR A 241 3.47 10.76 -10.75
N PRO A 242 3.76 9.78 -11.62
CA PRO A 242 4.81 9.91 -12.63
C PRO A 242 4.60 11.13 -13.56
N ALA A 243 3.36 11.36 -14.01
CA ALA A 243 3.07 12.48 -14.89
C ALA A 243 3.31 13.83 -14.19
N ILE A 244 2.86 13.98 -12.95
CA ILE A 244 3.06 15.20 -12.15
C ILE A 244 4.55 15.49 -11.99
N ILE A 245 5.36 14.48 -11.65
CA ILE A 245 6.82 14.66 -11.51
C ILE A 245 7.44 15.13 -12.83
N GLY A 246 7.05 14.53 -13.95
CA GLY A 246 7.50 14.94 -15.27
C GLY A 246 7.11 16.39 -15.61
N ASP A 247 5.93 16.85 -15.18
CA ASP A 247 5.45 18.22 -15.39
C ASP A 247 6.16 19.27 -14.52
N PHE A 248 6.58 18.90 -13.30
CA PHE A 248 7.16 19.83 -12.33
C PHE A 248 8.68 19.86 -12.36
N LEU A 249 9.34 18.70 -12.47
CA LEU A 249 10.80 18.57 -12.36
C LEU A 249 11.48 18.31 -13.71
N GLY A 250 10.70 18.05 -14.76
CA GLY A 250 11.22 17.61 -16.06
C GLY A 250 11.77 16.18 -16.01
N MET A 251 12.12 15.66 -17.19
CA MET A 251 12.57 14.26 -17.32
C MET A 251 14.01 14.03 -16.83
N GLU A 252 14.81 15.08 -16.65
CA GLU A 252 16.20 15.01 -16.19
C GLU A 252 16.30 14.52 -14.74
N ASN A 253 15.53 15.14 -13.84
CA ASN A 253 15.52 14.80 -12.41
C ASN A 253 14.48 13.73 -12.04
N PHE A 254 13.73 13.23 -13.02
CA PHE A 254 12.61 12.31 -12.83
C PHE A 254 13.00 11.05 -12.05
N ARG A 255 14.11 10.41 -12.42
CA ARG A 255 14.56 9.16 -11.79
C ARG A 255 14.89 9.36 -10.32
N SER A 256 15.53 10.48 -9.98
CA SER A 256 15.86 10.83 -8.60
C SER A 256 14.60 11.13 -7.78
N ALA A 257 13.66 11.89 -8.36
CA ALA A 257 12.42 12.26 -7.70
C ALA A 257 11.51 11.05 -7.43
N MET A 258 11.38 10.14 -8.41
CA MET A 258 10.66 8.88 -8.22
C MET A 258 11.29 8.02 -7.13
N GLY A 259 12.62 7.93 -7.07
CA GLY A 259 13.32 7.18 -6.01
C GLY A 259 13.02 7.72 -4.61
N ILE A 260 13.05 9.05 -4.43
CA ILE A 260 12.71 9.71 -3.15
C ILE A 260 11.26 9.45 -2.77
N LEU A 261 10.33 9.56 -3.72
CA LEU A 261 8.91 9.32 -3.46
C LEU A 261 8.62 7.88 -3.07
N MET A 262 9.18 6.90 -3.79
CA MET A 262 9.00 5.50 -3.47
C MET A 262 9.63 5.14 -2.11
N PHE A 263 10.73 5.79 -1.73
CA PHE A 263 11.31 5.65 -0.39
C PHE A 263 10.35 6.15 0.71
N GLY A 264 9.77 7.33 0.52
CA GLY A 264 8.79 7.88 1.45
C GLY A 264 7.51 7.03 1.55
N GLU A 265 7.04 6.50 0.42
CA GLU A 265 5.93 5.54 0.37
C GLU A 265 6.27 4.24 1.11
N GLY A 266 7.50 3.75 0.97
CA GLY A 266 8.01 2.59 1.70
C GLY A 266 7.98 2.76 3.22
N ILE A 267 8.47 3.89 3.73
CA ILE A 267 8.41 4.23 5.17
C ILE A 267 6.96 4.33 5.63
N THR A 268 6.14 5.08 4.90
CA THR A 268 4.76 5.39 5.29
C THR A 268 3.96 4.11 5.42
N THR A 269 3.97 3.30 4.36
CA THR A 269 3.18 2.08 4.32
C THR A 269 3.73 1.07 5.34
N GLY A 270 5.00 1.18 5.70
CA GLY A 270 5.61 0.35 6.72
C GLY A 270 5.35 0.63 8.16
N LEU A 271 5.25 1.91 8.49
CA LEU A 271 4.81 2.30 9.81
C LEU A 271 3.29 2.17 9.93
N ALA A 272 2.55 2.22 8.81
CA ALA A 272 1.09 2.19 8.82
C ALA A 272 0.50 0.93 9.46
N ALA A 273 0.93 -0.27 9.07
CA ALA A 273 0.35 -1.52 9.60
C ALA A 273 0.50 -1.68 11.13
N PRO A 274 1.71 -1.58 11.72
CA PRO A 274 1.87 -1.67 13.17
C PRO A 274 1.21 -0.50 13.90
N PHE A 275 1.19 0.70 13.31
CA PHE A 275 0.50 1.85 13.89
C PHE A 275 -1.02 1.67 13.92
N ILE A 276 -1.61 1.14 12.85
CA ILE A 276 -3.04 0.79 12.77
C ILE A 276 -3.38 -0.30 13.77
N GLY A 277 -2.50 -1.30 13.96
CA GLY A 277 -2.63 -2.34 14.97
C GLY A 277 -2.60 -1.77 16.38
N TYR A 278 -1.61 -0.95 16.69
CA TYR A 278 -1.48 -0.27 17.98
C TYR A 278 -2.72 0.59 18.31
N LEU A 279 -3.22 1.38 17.34
CA LEU A 279 -4.44 2.16 17.53
C LEU A 279 -5.66 1.29 17.82
N ARG A 280 -5.76 0.12 17.17
CA ARG A 280 -6.82 -0.86 17.47
C ARG A 280 -6.67 -1.43 18.86
N ASP A 281 -5.46 -1.78 19.30
CA ASP A 281 -5.24 -2.42 20.61
C ASP A 281 -5.64 -1.51 21.77
N ILE A 282 -5.44 -0.19 21.64
CA ILE A 282 -5.81 0.78 22.69
C ILE A 282 -7.30 1.12 22.65
N THR A 283 -7.88 1.28 21.44
CA THR A 283 -9.25 1.79 21.28
C THR A 283 -10.30 0.69 21.16
N GLY A 284 -9.89 -0.55 20.94
CA GLY A 284 -10.76 -1.69 20.66
C GLY A 284 -11.45 -1.65 19.31
N SER A 285 -11.22 -0.63 18.47
CA SER A 285 -11.93 -0.41 17.21
C SER A 285 -11.01 0.15 16.11
N TYR A 286 -11.30 -0.20 14.85
CA TYR A 286 -10.58 0.34 13.69
C TYR A 286 -10.98 1.77 13.31
N VAL A 287 -12.04 2.32 13.91
CA VAL A 287 -12.55 3.67 13.60
C VAL A 287 -11.49 4.75 13.85
N ALA A 288 -10.70 4.64 14.92
CA ALA A 288 -9.62 5.57 15.21
C ALA A 288 -8.54 5.59 14.11
N SER A 289 -8.18 4.40 13.61
CA SER A 289 -7.23 4.24 12.51
C SER A 289 -7.75 4.84 11.21
N LEU A 290 -9.06 4.68 10.93
CA LEU A 290 -9.71 5.27 9.76
C LEU A 290 -9.75 6.80 9.81
N TYR A 291 -9.98 7.39 10.99
CA TYR A 291 -9.88 8.85 11.17
C TYR A 291 -8.46 9.37 10.96
N PHE A 292 -7.46 8.66 11.47
CA PHE A 292 -6.06 9.02 11.24
C PHE A 292 -5.72 9.03 9.74
N MET A 293 -6.09 7.97 9.02
CA MET A 293 -5.87 7.87 7.57
C MET A 293 -6.63 8.96 6.78
N SER A 294 -7.84 9.31 7.23
CA SER A 294 -8.61 10.42 6.68
C SER A 294 -7.88 11.76 6.85
N ALA A 295 -7.37 12.03 8.06
CA ALA A 295 -6.61 13.25 8.35
C ALA A 295 -5.35 13.35 7.47
N CYS A 296 -4.57 12.28 7.34
CA CYS A 296 -3.40 12.24 6.46
C CYS A 296 -3.76 12.52 4.99
N SER A 297 -4.88 11.97 4.52
CA SER A 297 -5.36 12.18 3.15
C SER A 297 -5.83 13.62 2.90
N LEU A 298 -6.45 14.26 3.89
CA LEU A 298 -6.79 15.70 3.83
C LEU A 298 -5.55 16.58 3.82
N ILE A 299 -4.56 16.27 4.66
CA ILE A 299 -3.28 16.99 4.69
C ILE A 299 -2.62 16.91 3.30
N SER A 300 -2.60 15.73 2.67
CA SER A 300 -2.11 15.57 1.29
C SER A 300 -2.80 16.52 0.32
N ALA A 301 -4.13 16.57 0.31
CA ALA A 301 -4.89 17.48 -0.53
C ALA A 301 -4.54 18.97 -0.27
N ILE A 302 -4.39 19.37 0.99
CA ILE A 302 -4.02 20.73 1.39
C ILE A 302 -2.60 21.07 0.88
N VAL A 303 -1.64 20.15 0.99
CA VAL A 303 -0.27 20.35 0.50
C VAL A 303 -0.26 20.57 -1.01
N PHE A 304 -1.02 19.79 -1.78
CA PHE A 304 -1.15 20.00 -3.22
C PHE A 304 -1.78 21.37 -3.56
N ILE A 305 -2.80 21.81 -2.80
CA ILE A 305 -3.40 23.14 -2.95
C ILE A 305 -2.37 24.25 -2.65
N GLY A 306 -1.62 24.13 -1.56
CA GLY A 306 -0.59 25.08 -1.17
C GLY A 306 0.50 25.23 -2.23
N GLY A 307 0.96 24.12 -2.82
CA GLY A 307 1.94 24.14 -3.92
C GLY A 307 1.46 24.89 -5.16
N ILE A 308 0.16 24.79 -5.49
CA ILE A 308 -0.46 25.52 -6.61
C ILE A 308 -0.51 27.01 -6.33
N LEU A 309 -0.96 27.37 -5.12
CA LEU A 309 -1.08 28.77 -4.72
C LEU A 309 0.30 29.43 -4.70
N GLY A 310 1.32 28.75 -4.16
CA GLY A 310 2.71 29.21 -4.19
C GLY A 310 3.24 29.45 -5.60
N LYS A 311 3.00 28.52 -6.55
CA LYS A 311 3.43 28.69 -7.95
C LYS A 311 2.73 29.88 -8.64
N ARG A 312 1.43 30.08 -8.38
CA ARG A 312 0.68 31.23 -8.90
C ARG A 312 1.22 32.55 -8.33
N LEU A 313 1.42 32.63 -7.02
CA LEU A 313 1.96 33.81 -6.35
C LEU A 313 3.37 34.16 -6.85
N CYS A 314 4.25 33.17 -7.04
CA CYS A 314 5.59 33.40 -7.57
C CYS A 314 5.54 33.94 -9.01
N THR A 315 4.64 33.40 -9.85
CA THR A 315 4.46 33.88 -11.24
C THR A 315 3.96 35.33 -11.25
N LEU A 316 3.00 35.68 -10.37
CA LEU A 316 2.50 37.04 -10.23
C LEU A 316 3.59 38.00 -9.73
N ARG A 317 4.39 37.58 -8.75
CA ARG A 317 5.52 38.36 -8.23
C ARG A 317 6.58 38.62 -9.30
N ASN A 318 6.94 37.62 -10.10
CA ASN A 318 7.90 37.77 -11.18
C ASN A 318 7.37 38.68 -12.29
N LYS A 319 6.07 38.60 -12.60
CA LYS A 319 5.43 39.51 -13.56
C LYS A 319 5.47 40.96 -13.06
N GLN A 320 5.12 41.19 -11.80
CA GLN A 320 5.22 42.52 -11.19
C GLN A 320 6.65 43.05 -11.17
N SER A 321 7.64 42.23 -10.81
CA SER A 321 9.06 42.63 -10.81
C SER A 321 9.57 43.01 -12.19
N ASN A 322 9.17 42.29 -13.23
CA ASN A 322 9.53 42.60 -14.62
C ASN A 322 8.85 43.90 -15.12
N ASP A 323 7.61 44.14 -14.71
CA ASP A 323 6.89 45.37 -15.08
C ASP A 323 7.47 46.60 -14.35
N LEU A 324 7.94 46.44 -13.11
CA LEU A 324 8.68 47.46 -12.35
C LEU A 324 10.04 47.78 -13.00
N GLY A 325 10.83 46.75 -13.36
CA GLY A 325 12.13 46.94 -14.01
C GLY A 325 12.05 47.67 -15.37
N LYS A 326 10.99 47.44 -16.14
CA LYS A 326 10.73 48.17 -17.40
C LYS A 326 10.36 49.64 -17.21
N ARG A 327 9.77 50.02 -16.07
CA ARG A 327 9.41 51.42 -15.77
C ARG A 327 10.61 52.24 -15.29
N THR A 328 11.61 51.62 -14.67
CA THR A 328 12.84 52.29 -14.22
C THR A 328 13.89 52.46 -15.31
N SER A 329 13.71 51.82 -16.47
CA SER A 329 14.63 51.91 -17.62
C SER A 329 14.18 52.90 -18.71
N LEU A 330 13.10 53.64 -18.48
CA LEU A 330 12.58 54.73 -19.32
C LEU A 330 12.84 56.07 -18.61
#